data_AF-A0A1N6R8S9-F1
#
_entry.id   AF-A0A1N6R8S9-F1
#
_cell.length_a   1.000
_cell.length_b   1.000
_cell.length_c   1.000
_cell.angle_alpha   90.00
_cell.angle_beta   90.00
_cell.angle_gamma   90.00
#
_symmetry.space_group_name_H-M   'P 1'
#
loop_
_entity.id
_entity.type
_entity.pdbx_description
1 polymer ?
#
loop_
_entity_poly.entity_id
_entity_poly.type
_entity_poly.pdbx_seq_one_letter_code
_entity_poly.pdbx_strand_id
1 'polypeptide(L)'
;MTPAARADAAIAILDRILAGQAAEAALIRWARASRFAGSGDRAAVRDLVFDALRRLRSRAALGGALSGRGLLLGMCREEGVDPATLFSGERHAPPPLSDAEAAAGRAPAPDEALDLPDWLLPHWHKALGADAVPVALAMRERAPVWLRVNQRRADPARAAAMLAEDGIAADPHSDLSTALRVTTGARRLAGSRAYRDGLVELQDLSPQMACAMMPAQGSLLDYCAGGGGKALALAARGAGPITAHDADAARMGDLPARAERAGVRIAIAPPGMLAGRFDTVLADVPCSGSGTWRRGPDAKWRLTPADLERLLALQARILDQACGFVAPGGCLAYMTCSVLTAENDRQVQDFLARNSAFEAVATRHFTPLSASDGFYFALMRRR
;
A
#
# COMPACT_ATOMS: atom_id res chain seq x y z
N MET A 1 18.12 1.71 -22.70
CA MET A 1 18.22 0.24 -22.89
C MET A 1 17.13 -0.23 -23.85
N THR A 2 17.39 -1.27 -24.66
CA THR A 2 16.35 -1.89 -25.50
C THR A 2 15.33 -2.65 -24.63
N PRO A 3 14.12 -2.96 -25.13
CA PRO A 3 13.16 -3.81 -24.41
C PRO A 3 13.75 -5.14 -23.97
N ALA A 4 14.47 -5.84 -24.87
CA ALA A 4 15.16 -7.09 -24.55
C ALA A 4 16.21 -6.93 -23.43
N ALA A 5 17.00 -5.86 -23.44
CA ALA A 5 17.98 -5.59 -22.37
C ALA A 5 17.33 -5.26 -21.03
N ARG A 6 16.12 -4.68 -21.02
CA ARG A 6 15.35 -4.49 -19.79
C ARG A 6 14.79 -5.80 -19.28
N ALA A 7 14.38 -6.71 -20.17
CA ALA A 7 13.94 -8.06 -19.81
C ALA A 7 15.09 -8.87 -19.19
N ASP A 8 16.30 -8.87 -19.77
CA ASP A 8 17.48 -9.52 -19.20
C ASP A 8 17.79 -9.03 -17.76
N ALA A 9 17.78 -7.71 -17.58
CA ALA A 9 17.94 -7.12 -16.26
C ALA A 9 16.85 -7.57 -15.27
N ALA A 10 15.58 -7.59 -15.71
CA ALA A 10 14.46 -8.02 -14.88
C ALA A 10 14.57 -9.50 -14.50
N ILE A 11 14.98 -10.38 -15.41
CA ILE A 11 15.22 -11.81 -15.16
C ILE A 11 16.23 -11.97 -14.02
N ALA A 12 17.40 -11.34 -14.13
CA ALA A 12 18.46 -11.44 -13.13
C ALA A 12 18.06 -10.84 -11.76
N ILE A 13 17.18 -9.84 -11.74
CA ILE A 13 16.62 -9.29 -10.49
C ILE A 13 15.61 -10.27 -9.88
N LEU A 14 14.70 -10.81 -10.68
CA LEU A 14 13.67 -11.76 -10.22
C LEU A 14 14.31 -13.03 -9.66
N ASP A 15 15.35 -13.58 -10.28
CA ASP A 15 16.05 -14.76 -9.74
C ASP A 15 16.63 -14.51 -8.35
N ARG A 16 17.16 -13.31 -8.09
CA ARG A 16 17.63 -12.92 -6.74
C ARG A 16 16.49 -12.82 -5.74
N ILE A 17 15.34 -12.32 -6.19
CA ILE A 17 14.15 -12.19 -5.35
C ILE A 17 13.60 -13.57 -4.99
N LEU A 18 13.52 -14.46 -5.97
CA LEU A 18 13.14 -15.87 -5.78
C LEU A 18 14.13 -16.62 -4.87
N ALA A 19 15.40 -16.23 -4.86
CA ALA A 19 16.41 -16.72 -3.92
C ALA A 19 16.32 -16.09 -2.50
N GLY A 20 15.32 -15.24 -2.23
CA GLY A 20 15.03 -14.69 -0.90
C GLY A 20 15.43 -13.22 -0.69
N GLN A 21 15.97 -12.54 -1.71
CA GLN A 21 16.30 -11.12 -1.58
C GLN A 21 15.03 -10.23 -1.68
N ALA A 22 14.87 -9.24 -0.81
CA ALA A 22 13.79 -8.27 -0.96
C ALA A 22 13.88 -7.47 -2.27
N ALA A 23 12.74 -7.30 -2.96
CA ALA A 23 12.65 -6.65 -4.27
C ALA A 23 13.26 -5.25 -4.31
N GLU A 24 12.97 -4.41 -3.32
CA GLU A 24 13.52 -3.04 -3.26
C GLU A 24 15.05 -3.06 -3.17
N ALA A 25 15.61 -3.95 -2.35
CA ALA A 25 17.06 -4.11 -2.22
C ALA A 25 17.69 -4.65 -3.51
N ALA A 26 17.05 -5.61 -4.18
CA ALA A 26 17.51 -6.16 -5.45
C ALA A 26 17.53 -5.09 -6.56
N LEU A 27 16.47 -4.28 -6.66
CA LEU A 27 16.37 -3.16 -7.59
C LEU A 27 17.42 -2.07 -7.30
N ILE A 28 17.59 -1.67 -6.04
CA ILE A 28 18.61 -0.67 -5.65
C ILE A 28 20.01 -1.18 -5.98
N ARG A 29 20.30 -2.46 -5.69
CA ARG A 29 21.60 -3.07 -6.02
C ARG A 29 21.87 -3.06 -7.51
N TRP A 30 20.91 -3.50 -8.32
CA TRP A 30 21.03 -3.45 -9.79
C TRP A 30 21.21 -2.01 -10.27
N ALA A 31 20.40 -1.09 -9.79
CA ALA A 31 20.48 0.34 -10.12
C ALA A 31 21.89 0.91 -9.84
N ARG A 32 22.52 0.59 -8.71
CA ARG A 32 23.88 1.05 -8.38
C ARG A 32 24.95 0.45 -9.30
N ALA A 33 24.77 -0.80 -9.73
CA ALA A 33 25.69 -1.48 -10.64
C ALA A 33 25.52 -1.02 -12.10
N SER A 34 24.30 -0.69 -12.52
CA SER A 34 23.95 -0.31 -13.89
C SER A 34 23.99 1.21 -14.08
N ARG A 35 25.18 1.82 -13.98
CA ARG A 35 25.37 3.28 -14.13
C ARG A 35 24.91 3.83 -15.48
N PHE A 36 24.93 3.00 -16.52
CA PHE A 36 24.45 3.34 -17.87
C PHE A 36 22.92 3.46 -17.97
N ALA A 37 22.16 2.92 -17.02
CA ALA A 37 20.70 2.96 -17.05
C ALA A 37 20.21 4.33 -16.57
N GLY A 38 19.50 5.06 -17.43
CA GLY A 38 18.82 6.31 -17.07
C GLY A 38 17.59 6.10 -16.18
N SER A 39 16.95 7.19 -15.74
CA SER A 39 15.74 7.13 -14.92
C SER A 39 14.59 6.37 -15.60
N GLY A 40 14.41 6.56 -16.91
CA GLY A 40 13.41 5.85 -17.71
C GLY A 40 13.68 4.34 -17.80
N ASP A 41 14.94 3.93 -17.95
CA ASP A 41 15.32 2.52 -17.98
C ASP A 41 15.10 1.85 -16.60
N ARG A 42 15.48 2.53 -15.52
CA ARG A 42 15.27 2.03 -14.15
C ARG A 42 13.78 1.87 -13.84
N ALA A 43 12.96 2.81 -14.28
CA ALA A 43 11.51 2.72 -14.13
C ALA A 43 10.94 1.53 -14.91
N ALA A 44 11.35 1.33 -16.16
CA ALA A 44 10.87 0.21 -16.98
C ALA A 44 11.28 -1.16 -16.41
N VAL A 45 12.52 -1.31 -15.93
CA VAL A 45 12.97 -2.55 -15.27
C VAL A 45 12.19 -2.80 -13.96
N ARG A 46 11.96 -1.75 -13.17
CA ARG A 46 11.12 -1.86 -11.96
C ARG A 46 9.69 -2.30 -12.30
N ASP A 47 9.10 -1.69 -13.32
CA ASP A 47 7.73 -2.02 -13.77
C ASP A 47 7.66 -3.52 -14.14
N LEU A 48 8.58 -4.04 -14.97
CA LEU A 48 8.66 -5.48 -15.31
C LEU A 48 8.77 -6.40 -14.08
N VAL A 49 9.67 -6.08 -13.14
CA VAL A 49 9.87 -6.88 -11.92
C VAL A 49 8.60 -6.89 -11.07
N PHE A 50 7.97 -5.72 -10.87
CA PHE A 50 6.79 -5.61 -10.02
C PHE A 50 5.56 -6.26 -10.65
N ASP A 51 5.40 -6.15 -11.98
CA ASP A 51 4.34 -6.82 -12.72
C ASP A 51 4.48 -8.34 -12.65
N ALA A 52 5.71 -8.86 -12.79
CA ALA A 52 5.99 -10.28 -12.60
C ALA A 52 5.67 -10.75 -11.17
N LEU A 53 6.01 -9.98 -10.13
CA LEU A 53 5.70 -10.34 -8.74
C LEU A 53 4.20 -10.25 -8.42
N ARG A 54 3.45 -9.34 -9.06
CA ARG A 54 1.98 -9.30 -8.91
C ARG A 54 1.34 -10.57 -9.43
N ARG A 55 1.84 -11.08 -10.56
CA ARG A 55 1.33 -12.21 -11.33
C ARG A 55 2.25 -13.44 -11.28
N LEU A 56 2.86 -13.70 -10.12
CA LEU A 56 3.97 -14.64 -9.98
C LEU A 56 3.60 -16.08 -10.37
N ARG A 57 2.54 -16.63 -9.77
CA ARG A 57 2.16 -18.03 -9.95
C ARG A 57 1.53 -18.25 -11.31
N SER A 58 0.67 -17.32 -11.73
CA SER A 58 0.01 -17.39 -13.03
C SER A 58 1.03 -17.31 -14.18
N ARG A 59 2.01 -16.40 -14.10
CA ARG A 59 3.09 -16.30 -15.09
C ARG A 59 4.09 -17.45 -14.98
N ALA A 60 4.36 -18.00 -13.79
CA ALA A 60 5.18 -19.20 -13.67
C ALA A 60 4.53 -20.40 -14.37
N ALA A 61 3.22 -20.59 -14.23
CA ALA A 61 2.48 -21.65 -14.92
C ALA A 61 2.51 -21.46 -16.44
N LEU A 62 2.26 -20.24 -16.94
CA LEU A 62 2.31 -19.92 -18.37
C LEU A 62 3.72 -20.03 -18.94
N GLY A 63 4.75 -19.63 -18.19
CA GLY A 63 6.15 -19.68 -18.58
C GLY A 63 6.80 -21.07 -18.42
N GLY A 64 6.15 -21.98 -17.70
CA GLY A 64 6.62 -23.34 -17.46
C GLY A 64 7.66 -23.48 -16.34
N ALA A 65 8.05 -22.39 -15.66
CA ALA A 65 9.00 -22.42 -14.56
C ALA A 65 8.84 -21.22 -13.62
N LEU A 66 9.06 -21.44 -12.32
CA LEU A 66 9.23 -20.39 -11.33
C LEU A 66 10.69 -19.90 -11.32
N SER A 67 11.05 -19.16 -12.35
CA SER A 67 12.35 -18.48 -12.50
C SER A 67 12.12 -17.09 -13.10
N GLY A 68 13.07 -16.18 -12.99
CA GLY A 68 12.97 -14.86 -13.63
C GLY A 68 12.69 -14.99 -15.12
N ARG A 69 13.38 -15.92 -15.79
CA ARG A 69 13.16 -16.23 -17.20
C ARG A 69 11.76 -16.80 -17.48
N GLY A 70 11.31 -17.75 -16.68
CA GLY A 70 9.96 -18.32 -16.78
C GLY A 70 8.88 -17.25 -16.59
N LEU A 71 9.05 -16.33 -15.64
CA LEU A 71 8.10 -15.24 -15.39
C LEU A 71 8.00 -14.26 -16.57
N LEU A 72 9.12 -13.91 -17.20
CA LEU A 72 9.11 -13.04 -18.39
C LEU A 72 8.55 -13.76 -19.62
N LEU A 73 8.80 -15.07 -19.77
CA LEU A 73 8.16 -15.87 -20.82
C LEU A 73 6.65 -15.99 -20.60
N GLY A 74 6.22 -16.20 -19.36
CA GLY A 74 4.82 -16.21 -18.96
C GLY A 74 4.12 -14.88 -19.23
N MET A 75 4.80 -13.76 -19.00
CA MET A 75 4.33 -12.42 -19.39
C MET A 75 4.10 -12.31 -20.91
N CYS A 76 5.08 -12.72 -21.73
CA CYS A 76 4.92 -12.71 -23.20
C CYS A 76 3.68 -13.50 -23.63
N ARG A 77 3.50 -14.70 -23.09
CA ARG A 77 2.36 -15.58 -23.41
C ARG A 77 1.02 -15.00 -22.93
N GLU A 78 0.98 -14.42 -21.74
CA GLU A 78 -0.21 -13.77 -21.18
C GLU A 78 -0.65 -12.57 -22.05
N GLU A 79 0.32 -11.79 -22.54
CA GLU A 79 0.09 -10.55 -23.29
C GLU A 79 0.00 -10.76 -24.81
N GLY A 80 0.20 -11.99 -25.29
CA GLY A 80 0.22 -12.31 -26.73
C GLY A 80 1.42 -11.72 -27.48
N VAL A 81 2.49 -11.39 -26.76
CA VAL A 81 3.75 -10.88 -27.34
C VAL A 81 4.61 -12.06 -27.77
N ASP A 82 5.10 -12.04 -29.02
CA ASP A 82 6.05 -13.04 -29.50
C ASP A 82 7.32 -13.06 -28.63
N PRO A 83 7.63 -14.17 -27.94
CA PRO A 83 8.84 -14.28 -27.12
C PRO A 83 10.13 -13.93 -27.87
N ALA A 84 10.22 -14.17 -29.18
CA ALA A 84 11.42 -13.86 -29.97
C ALA A 84 11.79 -12.36 -29.93
N THR A 85 10.82 -11.48 -29.63
CA THR A 85 11.06 -10.02 -29.49
C THR A 85 11.89 -9.65 -28.25
N LEU A 86 11.84 -10.48 -27.20
CA LEU A 86 12.62 -10.30 -25.97
C LEU A 86 13.77 -11.31 -25.89
N PHE A 87 13.53 -12.56 -26.28
CA PHE A 87 14.47 -13.67 -26.21
C PHE A 87 15.20 -13.85 -27.56
N SER A 88 15.91 -12.82 -28.02
CA SER A 88 16.57 -12.85 -29.35
C SER A 88 18.02 -13.34 -29.32
N GLY A 89 18.68 -13.35 -28.15
CA GLY A 89 20.12 -13.61 -28.04
C GLY A 89 21.02 -12.52 -28.60
N GLU A 90 20.46 -11.41 -29.08
CA GLU A 90 21.23 -10.23 -29.48
C GLU A 90 21.98 -9.62 -28.28
N ARG A 91 22.83 -8.63 -28.54
CA ARG A 91 23.65 -8.00 -27.50
C ARG A 91 22.77 -7.48 -26.35
N HIS A 92 23.01 -8.01 -25.14
CA HIS A 92 22.25 -7.73 -23.91
C HIS A 92 20.81 -8.26 -23.89
N ALA A 93 20.38 -9.05 -24.87
CA ALA A 93 19.11 -9.77 -24.84
C ALA A 93 19.29 -11.15 -24.17
N PRO A 94 18.26 -11.67 -23.48
CA PRO A 94 18.21 -13.07 -23.07
C PRO A 94 18.38 -14.00 -24.28
N PRO A 95 18.98 -15.20 -24.09
CA PRO A 95 19.14 -16.16 -25.18
C PRO A 95 17.78 -16.63 -25.73
N PRO A 96 17.72 -17.11 -26.99
CA PRO A 96 16.53 -17.70 -27.58
C PRO A 96 15.93 -18.81 -26.73
N LEU A 97 14.64 -19.06 -26.93
CA LEU A 97 13.97 -20.17 -26.25
C LEU A 97 14.59 -21.49 -26.68
N SER A 98 14.80 -22.38 -25.71
CA SER A 98 15.05 -23.79 -26.02
C SER A 98 13.77 -24.48 -26.49
N ASP A 99 13.89 -25.63 -27.16
CA ASP A 99 12.73 -26.45 -27.56
C ASP A 99 11.85 -26.82 -26.36
N ALA A 100 12.49 -27.09 -25.21
CA ALA A 100 11.79 -27.36 -23.96
C ALA A 100 10.98 -26.15 -23.49
N GLU A 101 11.55 -24.94 -23.52
CA GLU A 101 10.84 -23.71 -23.14
C GLU A 101 9.71 -23.39 -24.11
N ALA A 102 9.92 -23.58 -25.42
CA ALA A 102 8.92 -23.36 -26.45
C ALA A 102 7.71 -24.29 -26.27
N ALA A 103 7.93 -25.55 -25.91
CA ALA A 103 6.89 -26.54 -25.63
C ALA A 103 6.33 -26.50 -24.19
N ALA A 104 7.00 -25.83 -23.25
CA ALA A 104 6.56 -25.71 -21.87
C ALA A 104 5.43 -24.69 -21.69
N GLY A 105 4.90 -24.63 -20.47
CA GLY A 105 3.82 -23.72 -20.09
C GLY A 105 2.45 -24.37 -20.13
N ARG A 106 1.55 -23.90 -19.28
CA ARG A 106 0.16 -24.36 -19.21
C ARG A 106 -0.74 -23.25 -18.70
N ALA A 107 -2.05 -23.41 -18.87
CA ALA A 107 -3.00 -22.59 -18.17
C ALA A 107 -2.78 -22.71 -16.64
N PRO A 108 -2.84 -21.59 -15.89
CA PRO A 108 -2.77 -21.63 -14.44
C PRO A 108 -4.00 -22.35 -13.88
N ALA A 109 -3.81 -23.12 -12.81
CA ALA A 109 -4.92 -23.64 -12.02
C ALA A 109 -5.68 -22.46 -11.36
N PRO A 110 -6.94 -22.66 -10.93
CA PRO A 110 -7.73 -21.59 -10.32
C PRO A 110 -7.01 -20.84 -9.19
N ASP A 111 -6.36 -21.57 -8.29
CA ASP A 111 -5.63 -20.98 -7.15
C ASP A 111 -4.33 -20.25 -7.57
N GLU A 112 -3.65 -20.74 -8.61
CA GLU A 112 -2.47 -20.07 -9.19
C GLU A 112 -2.87 -18.76 -9.88
N ALA A 113 -4.07 -18.70 -10.47
CA ALA A 113 -4.59 -17.51 -11.15
C ALA A 113 -4.93 -16.36 -10.19
N LEU A 114 -5.05 -16.63 -8.88
CA LEU A 114 -5.24 -15.62 -7.84
C LEU A 114 -3.93 -14.95 -7.42
N ASP A 115 -2.78 -15.54 -7.77
CA ASP A 115 -1.46 -15.03 -7.44
C ASP A 115 -1.29 -14.72 -5.94
N LEU A 116 -1.74 -15.65 -5.10
CA LEU A 116 -1.56 -15.62 -3.65
C LEU A 116 -0.76 -16.85 -3.19
N PRO A 117 -0.02 -16.76 -2.07
CA PRO A 117 0.54 -17.94 -1.42
C PRO A 117 -0.55 -18.92 -1.01
N ASP A 118 -0.33 -20.23 -1.20
CA ASP A 118 -1.33 -21.26 -0.93
C ASP A 118 -1.83 -21.21 0.53
N TRP A 119 -0.93 -20.99 1.48
CA TRP A 119 -1.27 -20.92 2.89
C TRP A 119 -2.22 -19.75 3.24
N LEU A 120 -2.25 -18.69 2.42
CA LEU A 120 -3.11 -17.53 2.62
C LEU A 120 -4.51 -17.70 2.03
N LEU A 121 -4.69 -18.59 1.05
CA LEU A 121 -5.97 -18.76 0.36
C LEU A 121 -7.15 -19.03 1.31
N PRO A 122 -7.04 -19.90 2.33
CA PRO A 122 -8.13 -20.09 3.30
C PRO A 122 -8.48 -18.82 4.07
N HIS A 123 -7.48 -18.03 4.48
CA HIS A 123 -7.70 -16.76 5.18
C HIS A 123 -8.35 -15.72 4.26
N TRP A 124 -7.92 -15.68 3.01
CA TRP A 124 -8.43 -14.77 1.99
C TRP A 124 -9.90 -15.05 1.66
N HIS A 125 -10.23 -16.31 1.38
CA HIS A 125 -11.61 -16.74 1.13
C HIS A 125 -12.52 -16.51 2.33
N LYS A 126 -12.04 -16.82 3.54
CA LYS A 126 -12.80 -16.56 4.77
C LYS A 126 -13.10 -15.07 4.96
N ALA A 127 -12.15 -14.19 4.64
CA ALA A 127 -12.30 -12.77 4.87
C ALA A 127 -13.20 -12.07 3.85
N LEU A 128 -13.15 -12.49 2.59
CA LEU A 128 -13.79 -11.78 1.48
C LEU A 128 -15.00 -12.50 0.88
N GLY A 129 -15.21 -13.78 1.20
CA GLY A 129 -16.35 -14.54 0.70
C GLY A 129 -16.44 -14.53 -0.83
N ALA A 130 -17.56 -14.05 -1.37
CA ALA A 130 -17.78 -13.93 -2.81
C ALA A 130 -16.80 -12.95 -3.51
N ASP A 131 -16.28 -11.96 -2.77
CA ASP A 131 -15.34 -10.96 -3.31
C ASP A 131 -13.90 -11.47 -3.34
N ALA A 132 -13.61 -12.67 -2.81
CA ALA A 132 -12.25 -13.21 -2.71
C ALA A 132 -11.54 -13.26 -4.07
N VAL A 133 -12.23 -13.78 -5.10
CA VAL A 133 -11.66 -13.90 -6.45
C VAL A 133 -11.53 -12.51 -7.12
N PRO A 134 -12.58 -11.67 -7.22
CA PRO A 134 -12.45 -10.35 -7.84
C PRO A 134 -11.40 -9.46 -7.16
N VAL A 135 -11.28 -9.50 -5.83
CA VAL A 135 -10.25 -8.74 -5.10
C VAL A 135 -8.86 -9.28 -5.40
N ALA A 136 -8.65 -10.59 -5.44
CA ALA A 136 -7.35 -11.17 -5.82
C ALA A 136 -6.95 -10.76 -7.24
N LEU A 137 -7.90 -10.78 -8.19
CA LEU A 137 -7.67 -10.31 -9.55
C LEU A 137 -7.32 -8.81 -9.58
N ALA A 138 -8.01 -7.97 -8.81
CA ALA A 138 -7.67 -6.55 -8.71
C ALA A 138 -6.29 -6.30 -8.06
N MET A 139 -5.79 -7.23 -7.25
CA MET A 139 -4.43 -7.17 -6.68
C MET A 139 -3.33 -7.53 -7.69
N ARG A 140 -3.68 -8.09 -8.85
CA ARG A 140 -2.74 -8.33 -9.95
C ARG A 140 -2.45 -7.06 -10.76
N GLU A 141 -3.25 -6.02 -10.57
CA GLU A 141 -3.14 -4.75 -11.31
C GLU A 141 -2.37 -3.68 -10.54
N ARG A 142 -1.83 -2.70 -11.26
CA ARG A 142 -1.22 -1.52 -10.64
C ARG A 142 -2.30 -0.68 -9.94
N ALA A 143 -2.07 -0.36 -8.66
CA ALA A 143 -2.96 0.54 -7.93
C ALA A 143 -3.02 1.95 -8.56
N PRO A 144 -4.20 2.59 -8.59
CA PRO A 144 -4.31 3.99 -8.96
C PRO A 144 -3.56 4.89 -7.97
N VAL A 145 -3.22 6.08 -8.44
CA VAL A 145 -2.61 7.13 -7.63
C VAL A 145 -3.71 8.08 -7.19
N TRP A 146 -3.88 8.21 -5.87
CA TRP A 146 -4.84 9.10 -5.26
C TRP A 146 -4.12 10.21 -4.50
N LEU A 147 -4.73 11.39 -4.54
CA LEU A 147 -4.29 12.57 -3.82
C LEU A 147 -5.40 12.98 -2.87
N ARG A 148 -5.01 13.55 -1.72
CA ARG A 148 -5.91 14.24 -0.81
C ARG A 148 -5.67 15.75 -0.92
N VAL A 149 -6.71 16.50 -1.22
CA VAL A 149 -6.71 17.97 -1.18
C VAL A 149 -6.63 18.44 0.26
N ASN A 150 -5.70 19.35 0.53
CA ASN A 150 -5.59 20.04 1.80
C ASN A 150 -6.54 21.24 1.80
N GLN A 151 -7.72 21.05 2.41
CA GLN A 151 -8.77 22.07 2.48
C GLN A 151 -8.36 23.35 3.23
N ARG A 152 -7.23 23.34 3.97
CA ARG A 152 -6.66 24.55 4.59
C ARG A 152 -5.88 25.43 3.61
N ARG A 153 -5.57 24.92 2.42
CA ARG A 153 -4.72 25.57 1.41
C ARG A 153 -5.46 25.86 0.11
N ALA A 154 -6.35 24.97 -0.30
CA ALA A 154 -7.14 25.12 -1.52
C ALA A 154 -8.43 24.30 -1.47
N ASP A 155 -9.40 24.73 -2.28
CA ASP A 155 -10.51 23.86 -2.67
C ASP A 155 -10.06 22.85 -3.75
N PRO A 156 -10.86 21.80 -4.00
CA PRO A 156 -10.51 20.77 -4.99
C PRO A 156 -10.35 21.28 -6.42
N ALA A 157 -11.15 22.28 -6.84
CA ALA A 157 -11.09 22.81 -8.20
C ALA A 157 -9.75 23.53 -8.44
N ARG A 158 -9.31 24.35 -7.49
CA ARG A 158 -8.02 25.03 -7.52
C ARG A 158 -6.86 24.03 -7.51
N ALA A 159 -6.94 22.98 -6.68
CA ALA A 159 -5.92 21.95 -6.65
C ALA A 159 -5.81 21.21 -7.99
N ALA A 160 -6.94 20.84 -8.59
CA ALA A 160 -6.98 20.18 -9.90
C ALA A 160 -6.45 21.08 -11.02
N ALA A 161 -6.80 22.37 -11.04
CA ALA A 161 -6.28 23.33 -12.01
C ALA A 161 -4.75 23.45 -11.93
N MET A 162 -4.19 23.52 -10.72
CA MET A 162 -2.73 23.64 -10.55
C MET A 162 -1.99 22.35 -10.90
N LEU A 163 -2.60 21.18 -10.70
CA LEU A 163 -2.09 19.91 -11.22
C LEU A 163 -2.06 19.90 -12.75
N ALA A 164 -3.12 20.41 -13.40
CA ALA A 164 -3.23 20.45 -14.85
C ALA A 164 -2.16 21.36 -15.48
N GLU A 165 -1.83 22.50 -14.86
CA GLU A 165 -0.73 23.38 -15.29
C GLU A 165 0.63 22.67 -15.33
N ASP A 166 0.84 21.67 -14.46
CA ASP A 166 2.06 20.86 -14.43
C ASP A 166 1.96 19.57 -15.29
N GLY A 167 0.87 19.45 -16.08
CA GLY A 167 0.61 18.32 -16.98
C GLY A 167 0.16 17.05 -16.25
N ILE A 168 -0.57 17.20 -15.15
CA ILE A 168 -1.15 16.11 -14.35
C ILE A 168 -2.67 16.22 -14.41
N ALA A 169 -3.32 15.28 -15.09
CA ALA A 169 -4.78 15.19 -15.06
C ALA A 169 -5.23 14.39 -13.83
N ALA A 170 -6.23 14.90 -13.11
CA ALA A 170 -6.82 14.20 -11.99
C ALA A 170 -8.33 14.44 -11.91
N ASP A 171 -9.08 13.36 -11.67
CA ASP A 171 -10.53 13.37 -11.57
C ASP A 171 -10.99 13.31 -10.11
N PRO A 172 -12.00 14.07 -9.69
CA PRO A 172 -12.53 13.99 -8.33
C PRO A 172 -13.26 12.67 -8.07
N HIS A 173 -13.20 12.20 -6.82
CA HIS A 173 -14.08 11.11 -6.37
C HIS A 173 -15.52 11.62 -6.18
N SER A 174 -16.51 10.83 -6.57
CA SER A 174 -17.94 11.19 -6.47
C SER A 174 -18.37 11.50 -5.04
N ASP A 175 -17.98 10.66 -4.09
CA ASP A 175 -18.48 10.71 -2.70
C ASP A 175 -17.50 11.39 -1.73
N LEU A 176 -16.31 11.77 -2.20
CA LEU A 176 -15.28 12.39 -1.36
C LEU A 176 -14.57 13.48 -2.16
N SER A 177 -15.12 14.69 -2.11
CA SER A 177 -14.66 15.83 -2.94
C SER A 177 -13.19 16.22 -2.71
N THR A 178 -12.60 15.83 -1.58
CA THR A 178 -11.18 16.06 -1.29
C THR A 178 -10.25 15.02 -1.94
N ALA A 179 -10.77 13.93 -2.49
CA ALA A 179 -9.97 12.90 -3.13
C ALA A 179 -9.90 13.14 -4.65
N LEU A 180 -8.68 13.14 -5.20
CA LEU A 180 -8.41 13.26 -6.63
C LEU A 180 -7.67 12.02 -7.14
N ARG A 181 -8.20 11.35 -8.17
CA ARG A 181 -7.56 10.23 -8.85
C ARG A 181 -6.71 10.75 -9.99
N VAL A 182 -5.40 10.56 -9.92
CA VAL A 182 -4.50 10.91 -11.04
C VAL A 182 -4.74 9.94 -12.19
N THR A 183 -5.13 10.47 -13.35
CA THR A 183 -5.35 9.70 -14.57
C THR A 183 -4.15 9.73 -15.50
N THR A 184 -3.40 10.84 -15.52
CA THR A 184 -2.16 10.97 -16.30
C THR A 184 -1.12 11.80 -15.55
N GLY A 185 0.16 11.67 -15.92
CA GLY A 185 1.22 12.52 -15.36
C GLY A 185 1.70 12.17 -13.95
N ALA A 186 1.29 11.03 -13.36
CA ALA A 186 1.65 10.65 -11.98
C ALA A 186 3.15 10.75 -11.64
N ARG A 187 4.04 10.49 -12.61
CA ARG A 187 5.52 10.60 -12.43
C ARG A 187 6.00 12.05 -12.19
N ARG A 188 5.20 13.06 -12.54
CA ARG A 188 5.50 14.49 -12.36
C ARG A 188 5.07 15.02 -11.00
N LEU A 189 4.24 14.28 -10.26
CA LEU A 189 3.60 14.74 -9.02
C LEU A 189 4.59 15.27 -7.98
N ALA A 190 5.67 14.56 -7.71
CA ALA A 190 6.66 14.97 -6.71
C ALA A 190 7.30 16.33 -7.03
N GLY A 191 7.37 16.69 -8.32
CA GLY A 191 7.86 17.97 -8.83
C GLY A 191 6.75 18.95 -9.20
N SER A 192 5.50 18.71 -8.83
CA SER A 192 4.40 19.65 -9.08
C SER A 192 4.34 20.75 -8.02
N ARG A 193 3.89 21.94 -8.42
CA ARG A 193 3.56 23.04 -7.49
C ARG A 193 2.47 22.61 -6.51
N ALA A 194 1.44 21.91 -6.99
CA ALA A 194 0.35 21.43 -6.14
C ALA A 194 0.83 20.59 -4.95
N TYR A 195 1.80 19.72 -5.17
CA TYR A 195 2.41 18.96 -4.09
C TYR A 195 3.34 19.81 -3.22
N ARG A 196 4.28 20.54 -3.83
CA ARG A 196 5.30 21.33 -3.09
C ARG A 196 4.71 22.42 -2.21
N ASP A 197 3.64 23.07 -2.68
CA ASP A 197 2.98 24.17 -1.98
C ASP A 197 1.93 23.66 -0.98
N GLY A 198 1.77 22.33 -0.86
CA GLY A 198 0.94 21.69 0.15
C GLY A 198 -0.56 21.71 -0.14
N LEU A 199 -0.97 21.94 -1.39
CA LEU A 199 -2.38 21.86 -1.80
C LEU A 199 -2.87 20.42 -1.85
N VAL A 200 -1.98 19.47 -2.14
CA VAL A 200 -2.31 18.04 -2.16
C VAL A 200 -1.28 17.21 -1.42
N GLU A 201 -1.73 16.10 -0.84
CA GLU A 201 -0.90 15.04 -0.26
C GLU A 201 -1.10 13.73 -1.03
N LEU A 202 -0.03 12.96 -1.23
CA LEU A 202 -0.14 11.62 -1.78
C LEU A 202 -0.72 10.69 -0.69
N GLN A 203 -1.96 10.24 -0.88
CA GLN A 203 -2.63 9.34 0.05
C GLN A 203 -3.67 8.51 -0.69
N ASP A 204 -3.69 7.19 -0.47
CA ASP A 204 -4.70 6.30 -1.04
C ASP A 204 -6.14 6.72 -0.64
N LEU A 205 -7.13 6.42 -1.47
CA LEU A 205 -8.54 6.75 -1.20
C LEU A 205 -9.06 6.13 0.10
N SER A 206 -8.70 4.88 0.38
CA SER A 206 -9.26 4.10 1.50
C SER A 206 -8.97 4.73 2.87
N PRO A 207 -7.71 5.10 3.21
CA PRO A 207 -7.45 5.86 4.44
C PRO A 207 -8.04 7.28 4.42
N GLN A 208 -8.26 7.92 3.26
CA GLN A 208 -8.97 9.21 3.21
C GLN A 208 -10.44 9.04 3.64
N MET A 209 -11.13 8.02 3.11
CA MET A 209 -12.50 7.68 3.48
C MET A 209 -12.59 7.29 4.97
N ALA A 210 -11.64 6.48 5.46
CA ALA A 210 -11.54 6.13 6.87
C ALA A 210 -11.41 7.38 7.75
N CYS A 211 -10.48 8.28 7.42
CA CYS A 211 -10.33 9.54 8.13
C CYS A 211 -11.61 10.36 8.06
N ALA A 212 -12.32 10.45 6.93
CA ALA A 212 -13.56 11.23 6.78
C ALA A 212 -14.69 10.80 7.73
N MET A 213 -14.72 9.55 8.18
CA MET A 213 -15.70 9.04 9.14
C MET A 213 -15.33 9.33 10.61
N MET A 214 -14.11 9.74 10.88
CA MET A 214 -13.67 10.02 12.25
C MET A 214 -14.14 11.39 12.75
N PRO A 215 -14.34 11.53 14.08
CA PRO A 215 -14.39 12.84 14.72
C PRO A 215 -13.14 13.65 14.38
N ALA A 216 -13.33 14.92 14.07
CA ALA A 216 -12.26 15.85 13.71
C ALA A 216 -12.31 17.11 14.58
N GLN A 217 -12.80 17.01 15.81
CA GLN A 217 -12.84 18.08 16.80
C GLN A 217 -12.14 17.62 18.07
N GLY A 218 -11.50 18.54 18.77
CA GLY A 218 -10.75 18.25 19.98
C GLY A 218 -9.35 17.68 19.73
N SER A 219 -8.73 17.26 20.83
CA SER A 219 -7.36 16.74 20.87
C SER A 219 -7.24 15.38 20.20
N LEU A 220 -6.18 15.21 19.39
CA LEU A 220 -5.91 14.00 18.62
C LEU A 220 -4.54 13.44 18.96
N LEU A 221 -4.49 12.13 19.16
CA LEU A 221 -3.27 11.34 19.17
C LEU A 221 -3.23 10.42 17.95
N ASP A 222 -2.19 10.54 17.11
CA ASP A 222 -1.83 9.53 16.12
C ASP A 222 -0.76 8.61 16.73
N TYR A 223 -1.17 7.44 17.22
CA TYR A 223 -0.36 6.55 18.07
C TYR A 223 0.67 5.71 17.29
N CYS A 224 0.39 5.46 16.02
CA CYS A 224 1.25 4.74 15.08
C CYS A 224 1.41 5.59 13.81
N ALA A 225 1.91 6.80 13.99
CA ALA A 225 1.80 7.86 12.99
C ALA A 225 2.49 7.52 11.67
N GLY A 226 3.60 6.77 11.69
CA GLY A 226 4.47 6.60 10.55
C GLY A 226 4.78 7.96 9.90
N GLY A 227 4.52 8.10 8.60
CA GLY A 227 4.70 9.38 7.90
C GLY A 227 3.68 10.49 8.24
N GLY A 228 2.72 10.23 9.13
CA GLY A 228 1.70 11.16 9.65
C GLY A 228 0.62 11.58 8.65
N GLY A 229 0.42 10.80 7.58
CA GLY A 229 -0.57 11.12 6.55
C GLY A 229 -2.00 11.26 7.10
N LYS A 230 -2.37 10.46 8.12
CA LYS A 230 -3.70 10.47 8.75
C LYS A 230 -3.86 11.63 9.74
N ALA A 231 -2.84 11.91 10.56
CA ALA A 231 -2.78 13.14 11.36
C ALA A 231 -3.00 14.40 10.50
N LEU A 232 -2.31 14.51 9.36
CA LEU A 232 -2.51 15.62 8.42
C LEU A 232 -3.94 15.67 7.84
N ALA A 233 -4.57 14.51 7.61
CA ALA A 233 -5.95 14.43 7.12
C ALA A 233 -6.93 15.03 8.13
N LEU A 234 -6.78 14.63 9.40
CA LEU A 234 -7.64 15.06 10.49
C LEU A 234 -7.38 16.53 10.85
N ALA A 235 -6.13 16.99 10.79
CA ALA A 235 -5.77 18.40 10.96
C ALA A 235 -6.46 19.30 9.91
N ALA A 236 -6.55 18.83 8.67
CA ALA A 236 -7.23 19.55 7.60
C ALA A 236 -8.75 19.69 7.85
N ARG A 237 -9.33 18.79 8.64
CA ARG A 237 -10.75 18.77 9.02
C ARG A 237 -11.07 19.46 10.35
N GLY A 238 -10.05 19.96 11.06
CA GLY A 238 -10.22 20.74 12.29
C GLY A 238 -9.72 20.08 13.57
N ALA A 239 -9.17 18.86 13.52
CA ALA A 239 -8.66 18.20 14.72
C ALA A 239 -7.46 18.98 15.28
N GLY A 240 -7.38 19.12 16.60
CA GLY A 240 -6.30 19.82 17.25
C GLY A 240 -6.59 20.18 18.71
N PRO A 241 -5.56 20.22 19.59
CA PRO A 241 -4.14 20.00 19.31
C PRO A 241 -3.80 18.54 18.94
N ILE A 242 -2.80 18.34 18.09
CA ILE A 242 -2.40 17.02 17.56
C ILE A 242 -1.05 16.60 18.12
N THR A 243 -0.99 15.38 18.64
CA THR A 243 0.25 14.68 19.01
C THR A 243 0.43 13.46 18.11
N ALA A 244 1.64 13.26 17.58
CA ALA A 244 2.03 12.08 16.83
C ALA A 244 3.07 11.29 17.63
N HIS A 245 2.93 9.97 17.61
CA HIS A 245 3.80 9.01 18.24
C HIS A 245 3.98 7.81 17.29
N ASP A 246 5.15 7.20 17.32
CA ASP A 246 5.40 5.89 16.72
C ASP A 246 6.45 5.17 17.56
N ALA A 247 6.35 3.86 17.68
CA ALA A 247 7.34 3.05 18.41
C ALA A 247 8.71 3.10 17.72
N ASP A 248 8.73 3.26 16.40
CA ASP A 248 9.93 3.55 15.63
C ASP A 248 9.92 5.02 15.17
N ALA A 249 10.66 5.86 15.91
CA ALA A 249 10.75 7.28 15.63
C ALA A 249 11.26 7.60 14.20
N ALA A 250 12.04 6.70 13.58
CA ALA A 250 12.53 6.91 12.22
C ALA A 250 11.38 6.97 11.19
N ARG A 251 10.27 6.29 11.45
CA ARG A 251 9.09 6.31 10.55
C ARG A 251 8.42 7.69 10.49
N MET A 252 8.61 8.53 11.51
CA MET A 252 8.12 9.91 11.57
C MET A 252 9.09 10.93 10.96
N GLY A 253 10.21 10.51 10.35
CA GLY A 253 11.24 11.42 9.86
C GLY A 253 10.74 12.49 8.88
N ASP A 254 9.76 12.16 8.04
CA ASP A 254 9.18 13.09 7.06
C ASP A 254 8.09 14.01 7.66
N LEU A 255 7.56 13.68 8.85
CA LEU A 255 6.38 14.34 9.40
C LEU A 255 6.58 15.85 9.62
N PRO A 256 7.70 16.35 10.18
CA PRO A 256 7.90 17.79 10.36
C PRO A 256 7.77 18.59 9.06
N ALA A 257 8.48 18.16 8.00
CA ALA A 257 8.46 18.85 6.71
C ALA A 257 7.08 18.77 6.04
N ARG A 258 6.37 17.64 6.19
CA ARG A 258 5.00 17.50 5.68
C ARG A 258 4.00 18.36 6.46
N ALA A 259 4.14 18.47 7.77
CA ALA A 259 3.31 19.32 8.62
C ALA A 259 3.49 20.81 8.31
N GLU A 260 4.74 21.25 8.14
CA GLU A 260 5.07 22.61 7.70
C GLU A 260 4.44 22.92 6.35
N ARG A 261 4.65 22.06 5.34
CA ARG A 261 4.06 22.19 4.01
C ARG A 261 2.53 22.26 4.06
N ALA A 262 1.91 21.40 4.88
CA ALA A 262 0.46 21.38 5.07
C ALA A 262 -0.09 22.57 5.90
N GLY A 263 0.78 23.33 6.59
CA GLY A 263 0.38 24.47 7.41
C GLY A 263 -0.22 24.11 8.75
N VAL A 264 0.23 23.01 9.34
CA VAL A 264 -0.29 22.49 10.61
C VAL A 264 0.86 22.23 11.58
N ARG A 265 0.61 22.42 12.87
CA ARG A 265 1.57 22.06 13.92
C ARG A 265 1.18 20.71 14.50
N ILE A 266 2.12 19.78 14.53
CA ILE A 266 1.97 18.46 15.13
C ILE A 266 3.09 18.29 16.16
N ALA A 267 2.73 18.05 17.42
CA ALA A 267 3.70 17.72 18.46
C ALA A 267 4.17 16.28 18.28
N ILE A 268 5.48 16.04 18.31
CA ILE A 268 6.03 14.68 18.24
C ILE A 268 6.36 14.23 19.66
N ALA A 269 5.73 13.13 20.09
CA ALA A 269 6.02 12.48 21.36
C ALA A 269 7.02 11.34 21.13
N PRO A 270 8.22 11.38 21.73
CA PRO A 270 9.17 10.27 21.67
C PRO A 270 8.60 9.00 22.32
N PRO A 271 9.10 7.81 21.93
CA PRO A 271 8.77 6.57 22.61
C PRO A 271 8.98 6.68 24.12
N GLY A 272 7.98 6.26 24.90
CA GLY A 272 8.02 6.31 26.37
C GLY A 272 7.71 7.67 27.00
N MET A 273 7.57 8.74 26.21
CA MET A 273 7.28 10.10 26.68
C MET A 273 5.84 10.55 26.39
N LEU A 274 5.01 9.67 25.84
CA LEU A 274 3.61 9.94 25.56
C LEU A 274 2.79 9.97 26.86
N ALA A 275 2.07 11.07 27.10
CA ALA A 275 1.28 11.27 28.30
C ALA A 275 -0.03 12.01 27.99
N GLY A 276 -0.96 11.96 28.94
CA GLY A 276 -2.25 12.67 28.85
C GLY A 276 -3.38 11.80 28.30
N ARG A 277 -4.51 12.45 28.05
CA ARG A 277 -5.70 11.85 27.44
C ARG A 277 -6.14 12.70 26.26
N PHE A 278 -6.70 12.05 25.26
CA PHE A 278 -7.10 12.66 24.00
C PHE A 278 -8.56 12.35 23.70
N ASP A 279 -9.24 13.30 23.07
CA ASP A 279 -10.62 13.14 22.62
C ASP A 279 -10.72 12.07 21.52
N THR A 280 -9.69 11.98 20.67
CA THR A 280 -9.54 10.92 19.67
C THR A 280 -8.14 10.33 19.70
N VAL A 281 -8.05 9.00 19.77
CA VAL A 281 -6.80 8.25 19.57
C VAL A 281 -6.94 7.45 18.29
N LEU A 282 -6.01 7.63 17.37
CA LEU A 282 -5.89 6.89 16.12
C LEU A 282 -4.74 5.88 16.23
N ALA A 283 -5.03 4.61 15.95
CA ALA A 283 -4.06 3.54 15.90
C ALA A 283 -4.11 2.85 14.53
N ASP A 284 -3.29 3.35 13.58
CA ASP A 284 -3.00 2.69 12.31
C ASP A 284 -1.88 1.66 12.50
N VAL A 285 -2.27 0.47 12.94
CA VAL A 285 -1.33 -0.49 13.50
C VAL A 285 -0.54 -1.24 12.42
N PRO A 286 0.69 -1.70 12.72
CA PRO A 286 1.42 -2.61 11.85
C PRO A 286 0.58 -3.86 11.52
N CYS A 287 0.55 -4.25 10.25
CA CYS A 287 -0.23 -5.38 9.75
C CYS A 287 0.47 -6.04 8.56
N SER A 288 -0.11 -7.11 8.02
CA SER A 288 0.39 -7.84 6.85
C SER A 288 0.45 -7.00 5.57
N GLY A 289 -0.27 -5.88 5.54
CA GLY A 289 -0.45 -5.05 4.35
C GLY A 289 -1.25 -5.74 3.25
N SER A 290 -2.03 -6.78 3.57
CA SER A 290 -2.74 -7.62 2.59
C SER A 290 -3.71 -6.87 1.68
N GLY A 291 -4.18 -5.70 2.10
CA GLY A 291 -4.98 -4.80 1.27
C GLY A 291 -4.18 -3.97 0.28
N THR A 292 -2.85 -3.92 0.40
CA THR A 292 -1.97 -3.03 -0.39
C THR A 292 -0.90 -3.76 -1.18
N TRP A 293 -0.94 -5.10 -1.25
CA TRP A 293 0.10 -5.88 -1.92
C TRP A 293 0.29 -5.53 -3.39
N ARG A 294 -0.72 -5.03 -4.08
CA ARG A 294 -0.52 -4.54 -5.46
C ARG A 294 0.38 -3.29 -5.58
N ARG A 295 0.66 -2.58 -4.47
CA ARG A 295 1.68 -1.52 -4.40
C ARG A 295 3.07 -2.07 -4.09
N GLY A 296 3.15 -3.11 -3.26
CA GLY A 296 4.38 -3.80 -2.88
C GLY A 296 4.24 -5.32 -3.03
N PRO A 297 4.26 -5.86 -4.26
CA PRO A 297 3.82 -7.23 -4.55
C PRO A 297 4.72 -8.31 -3.98
N ASP A 298 5.97 -7.99 -3.68
CA ASP A 298 6.89 -8.89 -2.99
C ASP A 298 6.42 -9.25 -1.57
N ALA A 299 5.71 -8.33 -0.90
CA ALA A 299 5.36 -8.50 0.51
C ALA A 299 4.50 -9.75 0.78
N LYS A 300 3.58 -10.09 -0.13
CA LYS A 300 2.72 -11.28 0.03
C LYS A 300 3.52 -12.58 -0.01
N TRP A 301 4.55 -12.65 -0.84
CA TRP A 301 5.37 -13.86 -1.02
C TRP A 301 6.37 -14.07 0.12
N ARG A 302 6.78 -13.00 0.79
CA ARG A 302 7.67 -13.07 1.95
C ARG A 302 6.94 -13.25 3.27
N LEU A 303 5.64 -12.99 3.33
CA LEU A 303 4.86 -13.16 4.55
C LEU A 303 4.78 -14.65 4.91
N THR A 304 5.08 -14.98 6.16
CA THR A 304 4.92 -16.33 6.70
C THR A 304 3.78 -16.39 7.72
N PRO A 305 3.26 -17.59 8.05
CA PRO A 305 2.30 -17.76 9.14
C PRO A 305 2.82 -17.22 10.48
N ALA A 306 4.11 -17.44 10.80
CA ALA A 306 4.73 -16.96 12.03
C ALA A 306 4.81 -15.42 12.08
N ASP A 307 5.05 -14.76 10.94
CA ASP A 307 5.00 -13.30 10.85
C ASP A 307 3.59 -12.76 11.10
N LEU A 308 2.57 -13.43 10.56
CA LEU A 308 1.17 -13.07 10.82
C LEU A 308 0.84 -13.20 12.31
N GLU A 309 1.21 -14.30 12.97
CA GLU A 309 1.01 -14.48 14.41
C GLU A 309 1.68 -13.38 15.25
N ARG A 310 2.93 -13.01 14.90
CA ARG A 310 3.64 -11.91 15.55
C ARG A 310 2.92 -10.57 15.37
N LEU A 311 2.39 -10.31 14.17
CA LEU A 311 1.60 -9.10 13.88
C LEU A 311 0.32 -9.08 14.72
N LEU A 312 -0.40 -10.20 14.81
CA LEU A 312 -1.62 -10.31 15.62
C LEU A 312 -1.36 -10.02 17.10
N ALA A 313 -0.27 -10.56 17.66
CA ALA A 313 0.13 -10.29 19.04
C ALA A 313 0.56 -8.82 19.26
N LEU A 314 1.24 -8.23 18.28
CA LEU A 314 1.61 -6.81 18.32
C LEU A 314 0.38 -5.89 18.27
N GLN A 315 -0.57 -6.18 17.38
CA GLN A 315 -1.82 -5.41 17.24
C GLN A 315 -2.64 -5.41 18.53
N ALA A 316 -2.78 -6.57 19.16
CA ALA A 316 -3.49 -6.70 20.45
C ALA A 316 -2.83 -5.85 21.54
N ARG A 317 -1.49 -5.90 21.65
CA ARG A 317 -0.74 -5.06 22.61
C ARG A 317 -0.89 -3.58 22.34
N ILE A 318 -0.85 -3.16 21.07
CA ILE A 318 -1.05 -1.75 20.71
C ILE A 318 -2.45 -1.29 21.09
N LEU A 319 -3.49 -2.09 20.83
CA LEU A 319 -4.86 -1.77 21.25
C LEU A 319 -4.96 -1.57 22.76
N ASP A 320 -4.38 -2.48 23.55
CA ASP A 320 -4.40 -2.43 25.02
C ASP A 320 -3.61 -1.24 25.59
N GLN A 321 -2.59 -0.75 24.87
CA GLN A 321 -1.84 0.44 25.24
C GLN A 321 -2.55 1.74 24.79
N ALA A 322 -2.98 1.79 23.54
CA ALA A 322 -3.58 2.98 22.92
C ALA A 322 -4.89 3.38 23.61
N CYS A 323 -5.69 2.41 24.06
CA CYS A 323 -6.95 2.68 24.75
C CYS A 323 -6.75 3.47 26.06
N GLY A 324 -5.59 3.34 26.71
CA GLY A 324 -5.22 4.06 27.93
C GLY A 324 -5.15 5.58 27.76
N PHE A 325 -4.92 6.05 26.53
CA PHE A 325 -4.82 7.48 26.19
C PHE A 325 -6.17 8.10 25.78
N VAL A 326 -7.25 7.33 25.72
CA VAL A 326 -8.56 7.87 25.34
C VAL A 326 -9.19 8.57 26.55
N ALA A 327 -9.68 9.79 26.38
CA ALA A 327 -10.44 10.50 27.41
C ALA A 327 -11.80 9.81 27.67
N PRO A 328 -12.42 9.94 28.86
CA PRO A 328 -13.81 9.55 29.05
C PRO A 328 -14.72 10.22 27.99
N GLY A 329 -15.60 9.47 27.34
CA GLY A 329 -16.41 9.94 26.21
C GLY A 329 -15.67 10.07 24.88
N GLY A 330 -14.35 9.90 24.86
CA GLY A 330 -13.49 9.96 23.67
C GLY A 330 -13.57 8.70 22.80
N CYS A 331 -12.87 8.74 21.67
CA CYS A 331 -12.88 7.68 20.66
C CYS A 331 -11.49 7.04 20.44
N LEU A 332 -11.48 5.74 20.19
CA LEU A 332 -10.34 4.98 19.68
C LEU A 332 -10.66 4.51 18.25
N ALA A 333 -9.90 4.97 17.27
CA ALA A 333 -9.95 4.48 15.90
C ALA A 333 -8.84 3.44 15.70
N TYR A 334 -9.23 2.21 15.41
CA TYR A 334 -8.33 1.14 15.00
C TYR A 334 -8.35 1.02 13.47
N MET A 335 -7.17 0.96 12.85
CA MET A 335 -7.03 0.88 11.41
C MET A 335 -5.93 -0.10 11.00
N THR A 336 -6.14 -0.78 9.87
CA THR A 336 -5.11 -1.58 9.21
C THR A 336 -5.22 -1.40 7.70
N CYS A 337 -4.12 -1.63 6.97
CA CYS A 337 -4.17 -1.85 5.52
C CYS A 337 -4.24 -3.35 5.17
N SER A 338 -4.97 -4.13 5.97
CA SER A 338 -5.22 -5.56 5.78
C SER A 338 -6.68 -5.83 5.43
N VAL A 339 -6.92 -6.89 4.66
CA VAL A 339 -8.25 -7.47 4.43
C VAL A 339 -8.50 -8.70 5.31
N LEU A 340 -7.51 -9.20 6.04
CA LEU A 340 -7.64 -10.44 6.80
C LEU A 340 -8.48 -10.23 8.06
N THR A 341 -9.52 -11.04 8.25
CA THR A 341 -10.39 -11.01 9.45
C THR A 341 -9.60 -11.12 10.76
N ALA A 342 -8.52 -11.90 10.76
CA ALA A 342 -7.68 -12.10 11.94
C ALA A 342 -7.05 -10.80 12.44
N GLU A 343 -6.66 -9.92 11.52
CA GLU A 343 -6.06 -8.60 11.84
C GLU A 343 -7.10 -7.51 12.01
N ASN A 344 -8.38 -7.79 11.73
CA ASN A 344 -9.42 -6.77 11.64
C ASN A 344 -10.50 -7.03 12.69
N ASP A 345 -11.64 -7.61 12.28
CA ASP A 345 -12.79 -7.84 13.14
C ASP A 345 -12.43 -8.66 14.38
N ARG A 346 -11.54 -9.64 14.23
CA ARG A 346 -11.15 -10.47 15.37
C ARG A 346 -10.39 -9.68 16.44
N GLN A 347 -9.48 -8.78 16.04
CA GLN A 347 -8.75 -7.92 16.98
C GLN A 347 -9.69 -7.01 17.75
N VAL A 348 -10.64 -6.39 17.05
CA VAL A 348 -11.64 -5.49 17.66
C VAL A 348 -12.58 -6.25 18.59
N GLN A 349 -13.09 -7.42 18.16
CA GLN A 349 -13.95 -8.27 18.98
C GLN A 349 -13.24 -8.72 20.26
N ASP A 350 -12.02 -9.21 20.15
CA ASP A 350 -11.25 -9.67 21.31
C ASP A 350 -10.93 -8.50 22.25
N PHE A 351 -10.69 -7.30 21.71
CA PHE A 351 -10.45 -6.09 22.51
C PHE A 351 -11.71 -5.69 23.29
N LEU A 352 -12.86 -5.64 22.65
CA LEU A 352 -14.13 -5.28 23.28
C LEU A 352 -14.56 -6.31 24.33
N ALA A 353 -14.31 -7.60 24.08
CA ALA A 353 -14.61 -8.66 25.04
C ALA A 353 -13.82 -8.53 26.34
N ARG A 354 -12.58 -8.01 26.29
CA ARG A 354 -11.72 -7.81 27.47
C ARG A 354 -11.73 -6.39 28.02
N ASN A 355 -12.37 -5.42 27.34
CA ASN A 355 -12.45 -4.01 27.74
C ASN A 355 -13.90 -3.50 27.73
N SER A 356 -14.64 -3.74 28.82
CA SER A 356 -16.05 -3.33 28.98
C SER A 356 -16.29 -1.81 29.02
N ALA A 357 -15.23 -1.01 29.18
CA ALA A 357 -15.28 0.44 29.09
C ALA A 357 -15.41 0.96 27.65
N PHE A 358 -15.27 0.11 26.64
CA PHE A 358 -15.38 0.49 25.23
C PHE A 358 -16.57 -0.19 24.57
N GLU A 359 -17.14 0.50 23.57
CA GLU A 359 -18.16 -0.05 22.69
C GLU A 359 -17.88 0.31 21.24
N ALA A 360 -18.30 -0.58 20.33
CA ALA A 360 -18.19 -0.32 18.89
C ALA A 360 -19.17 0.78 18.47
N VAL A 361 -18.70 1.74 17.68
CA VAL A 361 -19.51 2.82 17.09
C VAL A 361 -19.70 2.59 15.60
N ALA A 362 -18.62 2.29 14.88
CA ALA A 362 -18.66 2.09 13.44
C ALA A 362 -17.55 1.14 13.00
N THR A 363 -17.83 0.36 11.97
CA THR A 363 -16.85 -0.49 11.30
C THR A 363 -17.02 -0.39 9.79
N ARG A 364 -15.91 -0.34 9.05
CA ARG A 364 -15.91 -0.40 7.59
C ARG A 364 -14.75 -1.23 7.08
N HIS A 365 -15.05 -2.03 6.06
CA HIS A 365 -14.10 -2.76 5.25
C HIS A 365 -14.07 -2.14 3.87
N PHE A 366 -12.88 -1.80 3.41
CA PHE A 366 -12.63 -1.34 2.07
C PHE A 366 -11.89 -2.42 1.32
N THR A 367 -12.22 -2.57 0.04
CA THR A 367 -11.50 -3.43 -0.89
C THR A 367 -11.21 -2.65 -2.17
N PRO A 368 -10.37 -3.18 -3.07
CA PRO A 368 -10.22 -2.63 -4.41
C PRO A 368 -11.48 -2.55 -5.27
N LEU A 369 -12.57 -3.21 -4.85
CA LEU A 369 -13.85 -3.13 -5.55
C LEU A 369 -14.69 -1.93 -5.08
N SER A 370 -14.55 -1.55 -3.80
CA SER A 370 -15.35 -0.50 -3.17
C SER A 370 -14.62 0.84 -3.03
N ALA A 371 -13.29 0.83 -3.05
CA ALA A 371 -12.44 2.00 -2.88
C ALA A 371 -11.20 1.88 -3.79
N SER A 372 -10.01 2.09 -3.23
CA SER A 372 -8.75 1.88 -3.95
C SER A 372 -8.07 0.63 -3.45
N ASP A 373 -7.53 0.63 -2.24
CA ASP A 373 -6.87 -0.53 -1.65
C ASP A 373 -7.74 -1.20 -0.59
N GLY A 374 -7.32 -2.39 -0.16
CA GLY A 374 -7.89 -3.00 1.03
C GLY A 374 -7.51 -2.23 2.29
N PHE A 375 -8.51 -1.92 3.13
CA PHE A 375 -8.31 -1.17 4.36
C PHE A 375 -9.41 -1.49 5.35
N TYR A 376 -9.09 -1.46 6.64
CA TYR A 376 -10.05 -1.67 7.72
C TYR A 376 -10.09 -0.47 8.64
N PHE A 377 -11.30 -0.13 9.08
CA PHE A 377 -11.56 0.92 10.04
C PHE A 377 -12.57 0.44 11.08
N ALA A 378 -12.24 0.60 12.35
CA ALA A 378 -13.18 0.47 13.45
C ALA A 378 -13.06 1.68 14.40
N LEU A 379 -14.18 2.32 14.69
CA LEU A 379 -14.30 3.36 15.69
C LEU A 379 -14.97 2.78 16.94
N MET A 380 -14.32 2.95 18.08
CA MET A 380 -14.82 2.54 19.38
C MET A 380 -14.90 3.77 20.28
N ARG A 381 -15.93 3.85 21.12
CA ARG A 381 -16.10 4.94 22.09
C ARG A 381 -15.84 4.44 23.50
N ARG A 382 -15.13 5.23 24.28
CA ARG A 382 -14.97 5.00 25.72
C ARG A 382 -16.20 5.54 26.46
N ARG A 383 -16.84 4.69 27.26
CA ARG A 383 -17.98 5.03 28.11
C ARG A 383 -17.60 5.95 29.25
#